data_AF-A0A0J6YGP2-F1
#
_entry.id   AF-A0A0J6YGP2-F1
#
_cell.length_a   1.000
_cell.length_b   1.000
_cell.length_c   1.000
_cell.angle_alpha   90.00
_cell.angle_beta   90.00
_cell.angle_gamma   90.00
#
_symmetry.space_group_name_H-M   'P 1'
#
loop_
_entity.id
_entity.type
_entity.pdbx_description
1 polymer ?
#
loop_
_entity_poly.entity_id
_entity_poly.type
_entity_poly.pdbx_seq_one_letter_code
_entity_poly.pdbx_strand_id
1 'polypeptide(L)'
;MFARLSVDTDTVRGYGRAASGHAATLHDAASRLTAAADGAAAFGPVGVRFLTALGRAAGDDAAAVTGLGGTLAAAREAALRSAQAYDGADARAATRIAL
;
A
#
# COMPACT_ATOMS: atom_id res chain seq x y z
N MET A 1 -36.90 -1.77 -10.44
CA MET A 1 -35.95 -2.09 -9.36
C MET A 1 -34.69 -2.62 -10.04
N PHE A 2 -33.67 -1.77 -10.20
CA PHE A 2 -32.44 -2.15 -10.92
C PHE A 2 -31.64 -3.14 -10.07
N ALA A 3 -31.19 -4.23 -10.68
CA ALA A 3 -30.46 -5.30 -10.02
C ALA A 3 -29.08 -4.78 -9.59
N ARG A 4 -29.01 -4.20 -8.38
CA ARG A 4 -27.75 -3.79 -7.76
C ARG A 4 -26.87 -5.03 -7.63
N LEU A 5 -25.77 -5.04 -8.35
CA LEU A 5 -24.74 -6.06 -8.25
C LEU A 5 -24.38 -6.25 -6.76
N SER A 6 -24.18 -7.48 -6.29
CA SER A 6 -24.02 -7.77 -4.85
C SER A 6 -22.77 -7.13 -4.22
N VAL A 7 -21.93 -6.46 -5.02
CA VAL A 7 -20.73 -5.75 -4.59
C VAL A 7 -20.99 -4.25 -4.62
N ASP A 8 -20.80 -3.61 -3.46
CA ASP A 8 -20.79 -2.17 -3.33
C ASP A 8 -19.47 -1.59 -3.85
N THR A 9 -19.50 -0.98 -5.04
CA THR A 9 -18.29 -0.44 -5.70
C THR A 9 -17.68 0.72 -4.91
N ASP A 10 -18.46 1.43 -4.09
CA ASP A 10 -17.93 2.46 -3.19
C ASP A 10 -17.11 1.88 -2.05
N THR A 11 -17.51 0.71 -1.52
CA THR A 11 -16.68 -0.05 -0.56
C THR A 11 -15.36 -0.49 -1.20
N VAL A 12 -15.38 -0.96 -2.45
CA VAL A 12 -14.16 -1.34 -3.18
C VAL A 12 -13.23 -0.14 -3.41
N ARG A 13 -13.77 1.01 -3.82
CA ARG A 13 -13.01 2.26 -3.95
C ARG A 13 -12.47 2.75 -2.60
N GLY A 14 -13.26 2.60 -1.53
CA GLY A 14 -12.88 2.90 -0.16
C GLY A 14 -11.65 2.10 0.28
N TYR A 15 -11.66 0.79 0.03
CA TYR A 15 -10.51 -0.08 0.27
C TYR A 15 -9.26 0.38 -0.49
N GLY A 16 -9.40 0.71 -1.78
CA GLY A 16 -8.27 1.20 -2.59
C GLY A 16 -7.65 2.52 -2.07
N ARG A 17 -8.48 3.46 -1.59
CA ARG A 17 -8.01 4.69 -0.95
C ARG A 17 -7.28 4.40 0.36
N ALA A 18 -7.84 3.53 1.20
CA ALA A 18 -7.20 3.11 2.44
C ALA A 18 -5.84 2.47 2.16
N ALA A 19 -5.75 1.52 1.22
CA ALA A 19 -4.50 0.88 0.83
C ALA A 19 -3.43 1.89 0.38
N SER A 20 -3.83 2.92 -0.39
CA SER A 20 -2.94 4.01 -0.79
C SER A 20 -2.41 4.81 0.40
N GLY A 21 -3.28 5.13 1.37
CA GLY A 21 -2.88 5.86 2.58
C GLY A 21 -1.88 5.05 3.42
N HIS A 22 -2.13 3.75 3.60
CA HIS A 22 -1.21 2.86 4.31
C HIS A 22 0.14 2.75 3.58
N ALA A 23 0.16 2.65 2.25
CA ALA A 23 1.40 2.61 1.48
C ALA A 23 2.25 3.89 1.66
N ALA A 24 1.61 5.07 1.72
CA ALA A 24 2.31 6.33 1.98
C ALA A 24 2.93 6.37 3.39
N THR A 25 2.19 5.92 4.40
CA THR A 25 2.70 5.83 5.78
C THR A 25 3.88 4.86 5.90
N LEU A 26 3.81 3.71 5.22
CA LEU A 26 4.93 2.75 5.18
C LEU A 26 6.16 3.36 4.50
N HIS A 27 5.98 4.10 3.41
CA HIS A 27 7.09 4.78 2.75
C HIS A 27 7.79 5.81 3.65
N ASP A 28 7.03 6.61 4.41
CA ASP A 28 7.57 7.55 5.41
C ASP A 28 8.25 6.83 6.58
N ALA A 29 7.74 5.69 7.02
CA ALA A 29 8.41 4.88 8.05
C ALA A 29 9.75 4.32 7.56
N ALA A 30 9.81 3.80 6.33
CA ALA A 30 11.03 3.29 5.73
C ALA A 30 12.09 4.39 5.56
N SER A 31 11.69 5.61 5.18
CA SER A 31 12.61 6.74 5.03
C SER A 31 13.23 7.15 6.38
N ARG A 32 12.42 7.20 7.45
CA ARG A 32 12.90 7.50 8.81
C ARG A 32 13.84 6.43 9.34
N LEU A 33 13.54 5.16 9.08
CA LEU A 33 14.37 4.06 9.52
C LEU A 33 15.73 4.05 8.82
N THR A 34 15.74 4.37 7.52
CA THR A 34 16.97 4.57 6.74
C THR A 34 17.79 5.73 7.31
N ALA A 35 17.15 6.86 7.62
CA ALA A 35 17.82 8.03 8.18
C ALA A 35 18.36 7.81 9.61
N ALA A 36 17.75 6.93 10.40
CA ALA A 36 18.21 6.62 11.76
C ALA A 36 19.59 5.93 11.80
N ALA A 37 20.01 5.32 10.69
CA ALA A 37 21.35 4.75 10.55
C ALA A 37 22.44 5.83 10.28
N ASP A 38 22.03 7.05 9.89
CA ASP A 38 22.94 8.17 9.65
C ASP A 38 23.30 8.87 10.97
N GLY A 39 24.47 8.52 11.52
CA GLY A 39 25.00 9.11 12.76
C GLY A 39 26.27 8.47 13.28
N ALA A 40 26.96 7.69 12.44
CA ALA A 40 27.94 6.71 12.87
C ALA A 40 29.25 7.30 13.43
N ALA A 41 29.58 8.54 13.09
CA ALA A 41 30.85 9.17 13.45
C ALA A 41 31.03 9.41 14.96
N ALA A 42 29.93 9.43 15.74
CA ALA A 42 29.97 9.81 17.16
C ALA A 42 30.29 8.67 18.14
N PHE A 43 30.23 7.40 17.73
CA PHE A 43 30.18 6.27 18.68
C PHE A 43 31.50 5.49 18.85
N GLY A 44 32.59 5.92 18.20
CA GLY A 44 33.89 5.29 18.30
C GLY A 44 33.94 3.81 17.84
N PRO A 45 35.06 3.10 18.00
CA PRO A 45 35.27 1.76 17.43
C PRO A 45 34.30 0.69 17.97
N VAL A 46 33.88 0.82 19.23
CA VAL A 46 32.93 -0.10 19.88
C VAL A 46 31.52 0.11 19.33
N GLY A 47 31.14 1.37 19.10
CA GLY A 47 29.85 1.73 18.53
C GLY A 47 29.68 1.34 17.07
N VAL A 48 30.77 1.24 16.29
CA VAL A 48 30.72 0.86 14.87
C VAL A 48 30.02 -0.48 14.66
N ARG A 49 30.27 -1.49 15.51
CA ARG A 49 29.61 -2.80 15.37
C ARG A 49 28.11 -2.71 15.63
N PHE A 50 27.71 -1.97 16.66
CA PHE A 50 26.30 -1.73 16.98
C PHE A 50 25.60 -0.98 15.84
N LEU A 51 26.20 0.11 15.35
CA LEU A 51 25.66 0.90 14.24
C LEU A 51 25.60 0.12 12.93
N THR A 52 26.57 -0.76 12.66
CA THR A 52 26.54 -1.64 11.50
C THR A 52 25.39 -2.64 11.59
N ALA A 53 25.18 -3.22 12.78
CA ALA A 53 24.05 -4.13 13.01
C ALA A 53 22.71 -3.39 12.93
N LEU A 54 22.64 -2.20 13.52
CA LEU A 54 21.47 -1.31 13.46
C LEU A 54 21.15 -0.90 12.03
N GLY A 55 22.14 -0.47 11.25
CA GLY A 55 21.95 -0.09 9.85
C GLY A 55 21.50 -1.25 8.97
N ARG A 56 22.00 -2.47 9.21
CA ARG A 56 21.49 -3.67 8.51
C ARG A 56 20.05 -3.97 8.90
N ALA A 57 19.73 -4.02 10.19
CA ALA A 57 18.37 -4.26 10.65
C ALA A 57 17.39 -3.19 10.13
N ALA A 58 17.78 -1.92 10.20
CA ALA A 58 17.03 -0.79 9.65
C ALA A 58 16.82 -0.92 8.13
N GLY A 59 17.84 -1.37 7.39
CA GLY A 59 17.74 -1.63 5.95
C GLY A 59 16.80 -2.79 5.62
N ASP A 60 16.89 -3.90 6.36
CA ASP A 60 16.05 -5.08 6.18
C ASP A 60 14.57 -4.75 6.47
N ASP A 61 14.31 -4.05 7.57
CA ASP A 61 12.99 -3.57 7.95
C ASP A 61 12.45 -2.56 6.93
N ALA A 62 13.26 -1.61 6.45
CA ALA A 62 12.86 -0.66 5.41
C ALA A 62 12.51 -1.35 4.09
N ALA A 63 13.24 -2.40 3.71
CA ALA A 63 12.94 -3.22 2.54
C ALA A 63 11.62 -3.99 2.70
N ALA A 64 11.39 -4.59 3.87
CA ALA A 64 10.14 -5.29 4.18
C ALA A 64 8.93 -4.34 4.12
N VAL A 65 9.05 -3.16 4.75
CA VAL A 65 8.04 -2.10 4.74
C VAL A 65 7.75 -1.60 3.31
N THR A 66 8.79 -1.45 2.48
CA THR A 66 8.65 -1.08 1.07
C THR A 66 7.90 -2.17 0.28
N GLY A 67 8.21 -3.44 0.51
CA GLY A 67 7.51 -4.57 -0.12
C GLY A 67 6.02 -4.62 0.25
N LEU A 68 5.67 -4.34 1.52
CA LEU A 68 4.30 -4.19 1.97
C LEU A 68 3.59 -3.02 1.27
N GLY A 69 4.27 -1.87 1.13
CA GLY A 69 3.77 -0.73 0.37
C GLY A 69 3.44 -1.08 -1.09
N GLY A 70 4.32 -1.84 -1.75
CA GLY A 70 4.08 -2.34 -3.11
C GLY A 70 2.87 -3.28 -3.20
N THR A 71 2.68 -4.16 -2.21
CA THR A 71 1.51 -5.04 -2.12
C THR A 71 0.20 -4.26 -2.00
N LEU A 72 0.20 -3.19 -1.18
CA LEU A 72 -0.96 -2.31 -1.02
C LEU A 72 -1.24 -1.49 -2.30
N ALA A 73 -0.21 -1.07 -3.02
CA ALA A 73 -0.37 -0.41 -4.31
C ALA A 73 -1.01 -1.36 -5.34
N ALA A 74 -0.55 -2.61 -5.41
CA ALA A 74 -1.16 -3.64 -6.26
C ALA A 74 -2.62 -3.92 -5.85
N ALA A 75 -2.91 -3.98 -4.55
CA ALA A 75 -4.27 -4.15 -4.03
C ALA A 75 -5.19 -2.98 -4.43
N ARG A 76 -4.69 -1.75 -4.42
CA ARG A 76 -5.41 -0.56 -4.92
C ARG A 76 -5.74 -0.69 -6.40
N GLU A 77 -4.77 -1.07 -7.24
CA GLU A 77 -5.01 -1.25 -8.67
C GLU A 77 -6.03 -2.35 -8.97
N ALA A 78 -5.96 -3.46 -8.24
CA ALA A 78 -6.93 -4.53 -8.34
C ALA A 78 -8.34 -4.06 -7.94
N ALA A 79 -8.46 -3.30 -6.85
CA ALA A 79 -9.73 -2.73 -6.41
C ALA A 79 -10.32 -1.77 -7.46
N LEU A 80 -9.50 -0.90 -8.06
CA LEU A 80 -9.94 0.01 -9.14
C LEU A 80 -10.48 -0.76 -10.36
N ARG A 81 -9.74 -1.77 -10.82
CA ARG A 81 -10.16 -2.62 -11.94
C ARG A 81 -11.46 -3.37 -11.65
N SER A 82 -11.59 -3.91 -10.44
CA SER A 82 -12.81 -4.59 -10.01
C SER A 82 -14.01 -3.65 -9.99
N ALA A 83 -13.86 -2.44 -9.42
CA ALA A 83 -14.93 -1.45 -9.40
C ALA A 83 -15.39 -1.09 -10.82
N GLN A 84 -14.45 -0.83 -11.74
CA GLN A 84 -14.78 -0.55 -13.15
C GLN A 84 -15.49 -1.71 -13.85
N ALA A 85 -15.07 -2.96 -13.57
CA ALA A 85 -15.71 -4.13 -14.14
C ALA A 85 -17.16 -4.28 -13.64
N TYR A 86 -17.41 -4.01 -12.36
CA TYR A 86 -18.76 -4.03 -11.79
C TYR A 86 -19.64 -2.91 -12.32
N ASP A 87 -19.14 -1.67 -12.37
CA ASP A 87 -19.87 -0.54 -12.96
C ASP A 87 -20.25 -0.84 -14.44
N GLY A 88 -19.34 -1.43 -15.20
CA GLY A 88 -19.60 -1.83 -16.59
C GLY A 88 -20.59 -2.98 -16.74
N ALA A 89 -20.62 -3.92 -15.79
CA ALA A 89 -21.60 -5.00 -15.77
C ALA A 89 -23.00 -4.48 -15.41
N ASP A 90 -23.09 -3.58 -14.44
CA ASP A 90 -24.33 -2.94 -14.01
C ASP A 90 -24.95 -2.10 -15.14
N ALA A 91 -24.13 -1.30 -15.84
CA ALA A 91 -24.57 -0.53 -17.00
C ALA A 91 -25.15 -1.42 -18.12
N ARG A 92 -24.47 -2.54 -18.44
CA ARG A 92 -24.96 -3.50 -19.45
C ARG A 92 -26.26 -4.18 -19.02
N ALA A 93 -26.40 -4.51 -17.73
CA ALA A 93 -27.62 -5.08 -17.20
C ALA A 93 -28.77 -4.07 -17.30
N ALA A 94 -28.55 -2.81 -16.93
CA ALA A 94 -29.54 -1.75 -17.05
C ALA A 94 -30.00 -1.54 -18.51
N THR A 95 -29.09 -1.52 -19.48
CA THR A 95 -29.44 -1.43 -20.92
C THR A 95 -30.34 -2.59 -21.36
N ARG A 96 -30.05 -3.82 -20.92
CA ARG A 96 -30.83 -5.01 -21.30
C ARG A 96 -32.23 -5.05 -20.67
N ILE A 97 -32.39 -4.50 -19.46
CA ILE A 97 -33.68 -4.44 -18.77
C ILE A 97 -34.58 -3.35 -19.37
N ALA A 98 -33.98 -2.30 -19.96
CA ALA A 98 -34.70 -1.19 -20.57
C ALA A 98 -35.17 -1.46 -22.02
N LEU A 99 -34.80 -2.61 -22.60
CA LEU A 99 -35.25 -3.13 -23.90
C LEU A 99 -36.41 -4.11 -23.70
#